data_AF-A0A969BVL0-F1
#
_entry.id   AF-A0A969BVL0-F1
#
_cell.length_a   1.000
_cell.length_b   1.000
_cell.length_c   1.000
_cell.angle_alpha   90.00
_cell.angle_beta   90.00
_cell.angle_gamma   90.00
#
_symmetry.space_group_name_H-M   'P 1'
#
loop_
_entity.id
_entity.type
_entity.pdbx_description
1 polymer ?
#
loop_
_entity_poly.entity_id
_entity_poly.type
_entity_poly.pdbx_seq_one_letter_code
_entity_poly.pdbx_strand_id
1 'polypeptide(L)' 'MPSAKKKLRPAFKVKSGTADFNILGPAWGCPIVAYGPGDSDLDHTPNEHVAIDEFERGVRVLARVLRGLTS' A
#
# COMPACT_ATOMS: atom_id res chain seq x y z
N MET A 1 -1.90 7.69 24.19
CA MET A 1 -3.23 8.01 23.61
C MET A 1 -3.57 6.90 22.61
N PRO A 2 -4.66 6.15 22.75
CA PRO A 2 -5.01 5.14 21.77
C PRO A 2 -5.43 5.85 20.47
N SER A 3 -4.62 5.71 19.42
CA SER A 3 -4.90 6.26 18.10
C SER A 3 -6.23 5.70 17.60
N ALA A 4 -7.18 6.59 17.29
CA ALA A 4 -8.49 6.23 16.78
C ALA A 4 -8.31 5.35 15.53
N LYS A 5 -8.96 4.17 15.51
CA LYS A 5 -8.97 3.30 14.32
C LYS A 5 -9.60 4.06 13.15
N LYS A 6 -8.78 4.65 12.30
CA LYS A 6 -9.23 5.31 11.07
C LYS A 6 -9.85 4.21 10.19
N LYS A 7 -11.18 4.19 10.07
CA LYS A 7 -11.88 3.37 9.07
C LYS A 7 -11.51 3.91 7.69
N LEU A 8 -10.42 3.40 7.12
CA LEU A 8 -10.06 3.66 5.74
C LEU A 8 -11.01 2.87 4.85
N ARG A 9 -11.80 3.57 4.05
CA ARG A 9 -12.53 2.95 2.93
C ARG A 9 -11.53 2.86 1.77
N PRO A 10 -11.23 1.67 1.23
CA PRO A 10 -10.42 1.57 0.03
C PRO A 10 -11.08 2.40 -1.07
N ALA A 11 -10.29 3.27 -1.69
CA ALA A 11 -10.71 4.06 -2.84
C ALA A 11 -9.72 3.80 -3.97
N PHE A 12 -10.23 3.65 -5.19
CA PHE A 12 -9.37 3.62 -6.35
C PHE A 12 -8.74 5.01 -6.51
N LYS A 13 -7.41 5.04 -6.56
CA LYS A 13 -6.63 6.25 -6.85
C LYS A 13 -5.95 6.04 -8.19
N VAL A 14 -6.15 6.97 -9.12
CA VAL A 14 -5.42 6.95 -10.39
C VAL A 14 -4.00 7.44 -10.11
N LYS A 15 -3.00 6.59 -10.35
CA LYS A 15 -1.60 6.99 -10.31
C LYS A 15 -1.24 7.62 -11.65
N SER A 16 -0.99 8.93 -11.65
CA SER A 16 -0.61 9.69 -12.85
C SER A 16 0.90 9.68 -13.15
N GLY A 17 1.72 9.22 -12.20
CA GLY A 17 3.16 9.04 -12.38
C GLY A 17 3.53 7.62 -12.82
N THR A 18 4.80 7.40 -13.10
CA THR A 18 5.34 6.08 -13.42
C THR A 18 5.34 5.16 -12.20
N ALA A 19 5.12 3.87 -12.43
CA ALA A 19 5.20 2.79 -11.46
C ALA A 19 5.51 1.48 -12.19
N ASP A 20 6.04 0.48 -11.47
CA ASP A 20 6.42 -0.82 -12.05
C ASP A 20 5.25 -1.47 -12.80
N PHE A 21 4.03 -1.35 -12.29
CA PHE A 21 2.84 -1.92 -12.92
C PHE A 21 2.47 -1.28 -14.27
N ASN A 22 3.00 -0.10 -14.61
CA ASN A 22 2.86 0.44 -15.97
C ASN A 22 3.62 -0.40 -17.01
N ILE A 23 4.71 -1.06 -16.60
CA ILE A 23 5.51 -1.93 -17.46
C ILE A 23 5.07 -3.39 -17.30
N LEU A 24 4.89 -3.83 -16.06
CA LEU A 24 4.62 -5.23 -15.74
C LEU A 24 3.18 -5.66 -16.08
N GLY A 25 2.20 -4.76 -15.95
CA GLY A 25 0.80 -5.06 -16.26
C GLY A 25 0.61 -5.55 -17.71
N PRO A 26 1.05 -4.78 -18.72
CA PRO A 26 1.02 -5.23 -20.12
C PRO A 26 1.88 -6.47 -20.39
N ALA A 27 3.05 -6.58 -19.74
CA ALA A 27 3.98 -7.68 -20.00
C ALA A 27 3.50 -9.03 -19.46
N TRP A 28 2.81 -9.07 -18.31
CA TRP A 28 2.34 -10.30 -17.68
C TRP A 28 0.85 -10.58 -17.90
N GLY A 29 0.06 -9.57 -18.26
CA GLY A 29 -1.36 -9.76 -18.57
C GLY A 29 -2.21 -10.19 -17.37
N CYS A 30 -1.81 -9.85 -16.14
CA CYS A 30 -2.54 -10.21 -14.92
C CYS A 30 -2.95 -8.96 -14.11
N PRO A 31 -3.97 -9.06 -13.24
CA PRO A 31 -4.34 -7.96 -12.35
C PRO A 31 -3.20 -7.63 -11.37
N ILE A 32 -2.86 -6.35 -11.24
CA ILE A 32 -1.82 -5.86 -10.32
C ILE A 32 -2.41 -4.80 -9.39
N VAL A 33 -1.99 -4.82 -8.13
CA VAL A 33 -2.36 -3.82 -7.11
C VAL A 33 -1.12 -3.37 -6.35
N ALA A 34 -1.05 -2.07 -6.04
CA ALA A 34 -0.06 -1.51 -5.13
C ALA A 34 -0.73 -1.14 -3.81
N TYR A 35 -0.08 -1.48 -2.70
CA TYR A 35 -0.53 -1.17 -1.34
C TYR A 35 0.67 -0.94 -0.43
N GLY A 36 0.60 0.09 0.41
CA GLY A 36 1.60 0.37 1.45
C GLY A 36 0.99 1.21 2.59
N PRO A 37 1.53 1.11 3.82
CA PRO A 37 1.17 1.98 4.95
C PRO A 37 1.86 3.35 4.85
N GLY A 38 1.43 4.31 5.67
CA GLY A 38 2.07 5.63 5.77
C GLY A 38 1.40 6.72 4.93
N ASP A 39 2.05 7.90 4.95
CA ASP A 39 1.62 9.09 4.24
C ASP A 39 2.57 9.37 3.06
N SER A 40 2.05 9.25 1.84
CA SER A 40 2.84 9.45 0.63
C SER A 40 3.31 10.90 0.44
N ASP A 41 2.71 11.85 1.16
CA ASP A 41 3.15 13.25 1.09
C ASP A 41 4.52 13.46 1.77
N LEU A 42 5.00 12.47 2.53
CA LEU A 42 6.33 12.45 3.15
C LEU A 42 7.42 11.81 2.27
N ASP A 43 7.03 11.12 1.19
CA ASP A 43 7.95 10.43 0.29
C ASP A 43 8.97 11.43 -0.29
N HIS A 44 10.26 11.07 -0.28
CA HIS A 44 11.34 11.92 -0.80
C HIS A 44 11.53 13.25 -0.07
N THR A 45 11.09 13.33 1.19
CA THR A 45 11.34 14.49 2.06
C THR A 45 12.39 14.16 3.13
N PRO A 46 13.08 15.16 3.72
CA PRO A 46 13.96 14.92 4.86
C PRO A 46 13.24 14.36 6.10
N ASN A 47 11.91 14.46 6.15
CA ASN A 47 11.06 13.98 7.24
C ASN A 47 10.34 12.68 6.83
N GLU A 48 10.86 11.91 5.88
CA GLU A 48 10.30 10.63 5.50
C GLU A 48 10.25 9.68 6.71
N HIS A 49 9.04 9.33 7.15
CA HIS A 49 8.82 8.40 8.24
C HIS A 49 7.45 7.73 8.13
N VAL A 50 7.31 6.62 8.85
CA VAL A 50 6.04 5.90 9.01
C VAL A 50 5.84 5.59 10.48
N ALA A 51 4.61 5.71 10.98
CA ALA A 51 4.34 5.31 12.36
C ALA A 51 4.42 3.78 12.50
N ILE A 52 5.05 3.29 13.58
CA ILE A 52 5.30 1.86 13.78
C ILE A 52 3.99 1.06 13.73
N ASP A 53 2.92 1.60 14.30
CA ASP A 53 1.60 0.94 14.30
C ASP A 53 0.98 0.86 12.89
N GLU A 54 1.26 1.82 12.00
CA GLU A 54 0.89 1.79 10.58
C GLU A 54 1.69 0.71 9.84
N PHE A 55 3.00 0.65 10.07
CA PHE A 55 3.88 -0.33 9.47
C PHE A 55 3.44 -1.75 9.83
N GLU A 56 3.21 -2.03 11.11
CA GLU A 56 2.70 -3.33 11.57
C GLU A 56 1.32 -3.67 10.99
N ARG A 57 0.44 -2.66 10.83
CA ARG A 57 -0.84 -2.86 10.14
C ARG A 57 -0.61 -3.29 8.69
N GLY A 58 0.30 -2.65 7.98
CA GLY A 58 0.67 -3.00 6.61
C GLY A 58 1.11 -4.46 6.48
N VAL A 59 2.00 -4.90 7.38
CA VAL A 59 2.44 -6.32 7.43
C VAL A 59 1.25 -7.28 7.62
N ARG A 60 0.34 -6.98 8.56
CA ARG A 60 -0.85 -7.82 8.81
C ARG A 60 -1.78 -7.91 7.59
N VAL A 61 -1.96 -6.80 6.86
CA VAL A 61 -2.77 -6.77 5.63
C VAL A 61 -2.12 -7.63 4.54
N LEU A 62 -0.84 -7.39 4.23
CA LEU A 62 -0.12 -8.16 3.21
C LEU A 62 -0.12 -9.66 3.53
N ALA A 63 0.20 -10.03 4.77
CA ALA A 63 0.20 -11.43 5.19
C ALA A 63 -1.18 -12.10 5.05
N ARG A 64 -2.28 -11.37 5.32
CA ARG A 64 -3.63 -11.91 5.14
C ARG A 64 -3.99 -12.08 3.66
N VAL A 65 -3.65 -11.10 2.80
CA VAL A 65 -3.90 -11.19 1.37
C VAL A 65 -3.16 -12.38 0.75
N LEU A 66 -1.85 -12.49 1.03
CA LEU A 66 -1.03 -13.58 0.49
C LEU A 66 -1.56 -14.97 0.88
N ARG A 67 -1.96 -15.15 2.15
CA ARG A 67 -2.58 -16.40 2.61
C ARG A 67 -3.90 -16.74 1.90
N GLY A 68 -4.63 -15.74 1.41
CA GLY A 68 -5.88 -15.95 0.66
C GLY A 68 -5.68 -16.16 -0.85
N LEU A 69 -4.46 -15.95 -1.36
CA LEU A 69 -4.11 -16.20 -2.77
C LEU A 69 -3.49 -17.58 -3.00
N THR A 70 -2.95 -18.21 -1.97
CA THR A 70 -2.34 -19.54 -2.03
C THR A 70 -3.26 -20.65 -1.53
N SER A 71 -4.55 -20.34 -1.31
CA SER A 71 -5.58 -21.26 -0.84
C SER A 71 -6.48 -21.75 -1.96
#